data_AF-A0A2I0B8Z6-F1
#
_entry.id   AF-A0A2I0B8Z6-F1
#
_cell.length_a   1.000
_cell.length_b   1.000
_cell.length_c   1.000
_cell.angle_alpha   90.00
_cell.angle_beta   90.00
_cell.angle_gamma   90.00
#
_symmetry.space_group_name_H-M   'P 1'
#
loop_
_entity.id
_entity.type
_entity.pdbx_description
1 polymer ?
#
loop_
_entity_poly.entity_id
_entity_poly.type
_entity_poly.pdbx_seq_one_letter_code
_entity_poly.pdbx_strand_id
1 'polypeptide(L)'
;MDFIKGLPPSNGRNMILVVVDRLTNVSDRDPVFISKFWKNFLRLQGVAQHMSTAYHPQTDGQIEVVNRCLETYLRCMTYERPKQWRSERTLEVADWVYVKLKPYQQDSVAHSVSHKLSPRYFGPFQVIEKIGSVAYKFKLPEGSKIHAVFHISMLKKHVGNHPVEVSFPSMLNDHGQVVLKPIAILDRWLIKKKNRIQVQLLIQWSNASKEDATWMNVEVMRQNFQQFNLNA
;
A
#
# COMPACT_ATOMS: atom_id res chain seq x y z
N MET A 1 -9.95 16.48 10.19
CA MET A 1 -8.58 16.68 10.73
C MET A 1 -8.69 16.93 12.21
N ASP A 2 -7.80 16.36 13.01
CA ASP A 2 -7.83 16.48 14.48
C ASP A 2 -6.42 16.37 15.07
N PHE A 3 -6.17 17.00 16.22
CA PHE A 3 -4.91 16.94 16.95
C PHE A 3 -5.02 16.09 18.21
N ILE A 4 -4.30 14.98 18.25
CA ILE A 4 -4.12 14.20 19.48
C ILE A 4 -2.99 14.85 20.28
N LYS A 5 -3.37 15.55 21.35
CA LYS A 5 -2.46 16.28 22.26
C LYS A 5 -2.20 15.49 23.55
N GLY A 6 -1.15 15.89 24.27
CA GLY A 6 -0.81 15.33 25.59
C GLY A 6 -0.20 13.94 25.53
N LEU A 7 0.45 13.59 24.42
CA LEU A 7 1.17 12.32 24.29
C LEU A 7 2.52 12.40 25.04
N PRO A 8 3.05 11.26 25.52
CA PRO A 8 4.39 11.25 26.08
C PRO A 8 5.41 11.77 25.04
N PRO A 9 6.39 12.61 25.43
CA PRO A 9 7.28 13.25 24.49
C PRO A 9 8.19 12.23 23.79
N SER A 10 8.17 12.23 22.45
CA SER A 10 9.10 11.48 21.59
C SER A 10 9.78 12.44 20.62
N ASN A 11 11.11 12.48 20.65
CA ASN A 11 11.96 13.43 19.91
C ASN A 11 11.49 14.89 20.01
N GLY A 12 11.13 15.33 21.23
CA GLY A 12 10.68 16.71 21.50
C GLY A 12 9.25 17.03 21.05
N ARG A 13 8.48 16.05 20.56
CA ARG A 13 7.08 16.23 20.12
C ARG A 13 6.12 15.43 21.00
N ASN A 14 4.95 15.99 21.25
CA ASN A 14 3.91 15.42 22.13
C ASN A 14 2.51 15.43 21.48
N MET A 15 2.46 15.63 20.17
CA MET A 15 1.22 15.80 19.41
C MET A 15 1.29 15.09 18.07
N ILE A 16 0.15 14.52 17.65
CA ILE A 16 -0.05 13.91 16.33
C ILE A 16 -1.21 14.62 15.63
N LEU A 17 -1.01 15.08 14.40
CA LEU A 17 -2.09 15.52 13.52
C LEU A 17 -2.65 14.31 12.76
N VAL A 18 -3.94 14.06 12.89
CA VAL A 18 -4.66 12.99 12.21
C VAL A 18 -5.46 13.58 11.05
N VAL A 19 -5.23 13.04 9.85
CA VAL A 19 -5.99 13.37 8.65
C VAL A 19 -6.62 12.08 8.14
N VAL A 20 -7.96 12.01 8.17
CA VAL A 20 -8.72 10.88 7.64
C VAL A 20 -9.25 11.29 6.27
N ASP A 21 -8.82 10.57 5.23
CA ASP A 21 -9.26 10.80 3.85
C ASP A 21 -10.63 10.14 3.63
N ARG A 22 -11.68 10.94 3.74
CA ARG A 22 -13.01 10.69 3.14
C ARG A 22 -13.42 11.98 2.45
N LEU A 23 -14.27 11.89 1.42
CA LEU A 23 -14.70 12.94 0.49
C LEU A 23 -15.19 14.28 1.11
N THR A 24 -15.20 14.44 2.43
CA THR A 24 -15.52 15.65 3.17
C THR A 24 -14.33 16.10 4.02
N ASN A 25 -13.70 17.22 3.67
CA ASN A 25 -12.59 17.80 4.44
C ASN A 25 -13.12 18.58 5.65
N VAL A 26 -13.57 17.85 6.68
CA VAL A 26 -14.09 18.39 7.93
C VAL A 26 -12.96 18.55 8.95
N SER A 27 -12.76 19.76 9.46
CA SER A 27 -11.88 20.04 10.61
C SER A 27 -12.69 20.41 11.84
N ASP A 28 -12.16 20.08 13.02
CA ASP A 28 -12.69 20.64 14.27
C ASP A 28 -12.42 22.15 14.34
N ARG A 29 -13.03 22.79 15.35
CA ARG A 29 -12.89 24.24 15.58
C ARG A 29 -11.64 24.59 16.40
N ASP A 30 -10.57 23.81 16.28
CA ASP A 30 -9.30 24.16 16.93
C ASP A 30 -8.81 25.54 16.44
N PRO A 31 -8.37 26.45 17.33
CA PRO A 31 -7.83 27.76 16.95
C PRO A 31 -6.76 27.70 15.86
N VAL A 32 -5.98 26.61 15.79
CA VAL A 32 -5.01 26.36 14.71
C VAL A 32 -5.69 26.34 13.34
N PHE A 33 -6.78 25.59 13.18
CA PHE A 33 -7.53 25.50 11.92
C PHE A 33 -8.41 26.73 11.63
N ILE A 34 -8.68 27.56 12.65
CA ILE A 34 -9.40 28.84 12.50
C ILE A 34 -8.45 29.99 12.13
N SER A 35 -7.16 29.83 12.36
CA SER A 35 -6.15 30.87 12.15
C SER A 35 -6.16 31.43 10.71
N LYS A 36 -5.76 32.71 10.57
CA LYS A 36 -5.62 33.35 9.26
C LYS A 36 -4.68 32.56 8.34
N PHE A 37 -3.63 31.97 8.91
CA PHE A 37 -2.68 31.14 8.17
C PHE A 37 -3.38 29.93 7.54
N TRP A 38 -4.06 29.09 8.33
CA TRP A 38 -4.66 27.86 7.83
C TRP A 38 -5.82 28.12 6.85
N LYS A 39 -6.62 29.16 7.10
CA LYS A 39 -7.65 29.61 6.15
C LYS A 39 -7.07 30.00 4.80
N ASN A 40 -5.98 30.77 4.81
CA ASN A 40 -5.32 31.19 3.57
C ASN A 40 -4.62 30.03 2.87
N PHE A 41 -3.95 29.15 3.62
CA PHE A 41 -3.28 27.96 3.08
C PHE A 41 -4.26 27.04 2.35
N LEU A 42 -5.37 26.67 3.00
CA LEU A 42 -6.38 25.81 2.40
C LEU A 42 -7.06 26.45 1.18
N ARG A 43 -7.34 27.77 1.25
CA ARG A 43 -7.88 28.53 0.11
C ARG A 43 -6.93 28.52 -1.09
N LEU A 44 -5.63 28.72 -0.88
CA LEU A 44 -4.63 28.71 -1.95
C LEU A 44 -4.46 27.32 -2.58
N GLN A 45 -4.70 26.26 -1.81
CA GLN A 45 -4.71 24.88 -2.31
C GLN A 45 -6.02 24.49 -3.01
N GLY A 46 -6.99 25.41 -3.13
CA GLY A 46 -8.30 25.15 -3.74
C GLY A 46 -9.21 24.26 -2.89
N VAL A 47 -8.92 24.11 -1.60
CA VAL A 47 -9.63 23.21 -0.70
C VAL A 47 -10.70 23.98 0.07
N ALA A 48 -11.97 23.60 -0.12
CA ALA A 48 -13.08 24.10 0.68
C ALA A 48 -12.99 23.52 2.11
N GLN A 49 -12.83 24.39 3.10
CA GLN A 49 -12.84 23.99 4.51
C GLN A 49 -14.27 23.93 5.03
N HIS A 50 -14.68 22.77 5.51
CA HIS A 50 -15.93 22.62 6.27
C HIS A 50 -15.58 22.47 7.74
N MET A 51 -16.14 23.34 8.59
CA MET A 51 -15.98 23.21 10.04
C MET A 51 -17.02 22.24 10.57
N SER A 52 -16.66 21.42 11.55
CA SER A 52 -17.65 20.63 12.27
C SER A 52 -18.71 21.56 12.88
N THR A 53 -19.97 21.22 12.63
CA THR A 53 -21.10 21.79 13.37
C THR A 53 -21.09 21.16 14.75
N ALA A 54 -21.16 21.97 15.81
CA ALA A 54 -21.47 21.43 17.13
C ALA A 54 -22.82 20.71 17.01
N TYR A 55 -22.81 19.38 17.09
CA TYR A 55 -23.97 18.47 17.03
C TYR A 55 -24.70 18.31 15.67
N HIS A 56 -24.16 17.45 14.78
CA HIS A 56 -24.96 16.81 13.72
C HIS A 56 -24.74 15.28 13.70
N PRO A 57 -25.55 14.49 14.44
CA PRO A 57 -25.23 13.10 14.80
C PRO A 57 -25.26 12.07 13.65
N GLN A 58 -25.99 12.32 12.56
CA GLN A 58 -26.36 11.25 11.63
C GLN A 58 -25.28 10.91 10.58
N THR A 59 -24.43 11.86 10.19
CA THR A 59 -23.33 11.66 9.23
C THR A 59 -21.95 11.80 9.88
N ASP A 60 -21.84 12.53 10.99
CA ASP A 60 -20.59 12.79 11.71
C ASP A 60 -20.27 11.72 12.78
N GLY A 61 -21.29 11.06 13.34
CA GLY A 61 -21.12 10.09 14.43
C GLY A 61 -20.22 8.89 14.08
N GLN A 62 -20.23 8.42 12.83
CA GLN A 62 -19.30 7.35 12.41
C GLN A 62 -17.86 7.85 12.26
N ILE A 63 -17.65 9.11 11.85
CA ILE A 63 -16.32 9.71 11.79
C ILE A 63 -15.80 9.94 13.21
N GLU A 64 -16.64 10.44 14.10
CA GLU A 64 -16.32 10.64 15.51
C GLU A 64 -15.96 9.32 16.20
N VAL A 65 -16.71 8.24 15.95
CA VAL A 65 -16.38 6.90 16.47
C VAL A 65 -15.04 6.41 15.92
N VAL A 66 -14.79 6.55 14.62
CA VAL A 66 -13.50 6.13 14.02
C VAL A 66 -12.34 6.96 14.56
N ASN A 67 -12.49 8.28 14.66
CA ASN A 67 -11.47 9.18 15.19
C ASN A 67 -11.18 8.87 16.66
N ARG A 68 -12.22 8.66 17.49
CA ARG A 68 -12.07 8.28 18.90
C ARG A 68 -11.42 6.91 19.06
N CYS A 69 -11.81 5.91 18.26
CA CYS A 69 -11.14 4.62 18.26
C CYS A 69 -9.65 4.78 17.89
N LEU A 70 -9.36 5.52 16.82
CA LEU A 70 -7.99 5.76 16.37
C LEU A 70 -7.17 6.51 17.42
N GLU A 71 -7.74 7.52 18.07
CA GLU A 71 -7.11 8.24 19.16
C GLU A 71 -6.78 7.31 20.32
N THR A 72 -7.73 6.49 20.78
CA THR A 72 -7.50 5.52 21.84
C THR A 72 -6.38 4.54 21.48
N TYR A 73 -6.39 3.98 20.27
CA TYR A 73 -5.32 3.09 19.81
C TYR A 73 -3.95 3.79 19.80
N LEU A 74 -3.88 5.02 19.28
CA LEU A 74 -2.65 5.80 19.24
C LEU A 74 -2.16 6.14 20.65
N ARG A 75 -3.05 6.49 21.58
CA ARG A 75 -2.71 6.71 23.00
C ARG A 75 -2.16 5.45 23.64
N CYS A 76 -2.78 4.30 23.46
CA CYS A 76 -2.26 3.02 23.97
C CYS A 76 -0.86 2.70 23.41
N MET A 77 -0.67 2.80 22.10
CA MET A 77 0.63 2.53 21.46
C MET A 77 1.72 3.51 21.91
N THR A 78 1.38 4.80 22.01
CA THR A 78 2.34 5.82 22.48
C THR A 78 2.68 5.64 23.96
N TYR A 79 1.76 5.16 24.79
CA TYR A 79 2.01 4.87 26.20
C TYR A 79 2.90 3.64 26.41
N GLU A 80 2.72 2.59 25.60
CA GLU A 80 3.55 1.39 25.67
C GLU A 80 5.03 1.68 25.31
N ARG A 81 5.25 2.58 24.36
CA ARG A 81 6.60 2.99 23.89
C ARG A 81 6.74 4.52 23.78
N PRO A 82 6.80 5.24 24.92
CA PRO A 82 6.70 6.70 24.97
C PRO A 82 7.82 7.44 24.25
N LYS A 83 9.02 6.86 24.20
CA LYS A 83 10.17 7.48 23.50
C LYS A 83 10.25 7.09 22.02
N GLN A 84 9.55 6.04 21.59
CA GLN A 84 9.79 5.39 20.29
C GLN A 84 8.57 5.39 19.35
N TRP A 85 7.42 5.91 19.79
CA TRP A 85 6.25 6.02 18.92
C TRP A 85 6.49 6.94 17.70
N ARG A 86 7.51 7.79 17.76
CA ARG A 86 8.07 8.49 16.61
C ARG A 86 9.42 7.87 16.24
N SER A 87 9.49 7.19 15.11
CA SER A 87 10.75 6.79 14.49
C SER A 87 10.97 7.61 13.23
N GLU A 88 12.02 8.44 13.22
CA GLU A 88 12.46 9.08 11.99
C GLU A 88 13.12 8.01 11.13
N ARG A 89 12.51 7.76 9.98
CA ARG A 89 13.08 6.85 9.00
C ARG A 89 14.06 7.67 8.18
N THR A 90 15.30 7.20 8.10
CA THR A 90 16.30 7.70 7.17
C THR A 90 16.83 6.52 6.36
N LEU A 91 17.14 6.79 5.11
CA LEU A 91 17.77 5.83 4.21
C LEU A 91 19.03 6.49 3.66
N GLU A 92 20.05 5.69 3.44
CA GLU A 92 21.28 6.14 2.81
C GLU A 92 21.33 5.69 1.35
N VAL A 93 22.17 6.36 0.56
CA VAL A 93 22.47 5.89 -0.79
C VAL A 93 23.06 4.48 -0.72
N ALA A 94 22.69 3.63 -1.67
CA ALA A 94 22.99 2.20 -1.71
C ALA A 94 22.24 1.31 -0.70
N ASP A 95 21.41 1.86 0.19
CA ASP A 95 20.48 1.02 0.97
C ASP A 95 19.51 0.29 0.03
N TRP A 96 19.21 -0.96 0.38
CA TRP A 96 18.19 -1.76 -0.28
C TRP A 96 16.84 -1.54 0.40
N VAL A 97 15.79 -1.34 -0.38
CA VAL A 97 14.45 -1.09 0.15
C VAL A 97 13.38 -1.83 -0.62
N TYR A 98 12.30 -2.16 0.08
CA TYR A 98 11.06 -2.57 -0.54
C TYR A 98 10.12 -1.37 -0.69
N VAL A 99 9.49 -1.26 -1.86
CA VAL A 99 8.56 -0.19 -2.20
C VAL A 99 7.13 -0.69 -2.09
N LYS A 100 6.31 0.04 -1.33
CA LYS A 100 4.87 -0.18 -1.24
C LYS A 100 4.22 0.33 -2.51
N LEU A 101 3.94 -0.57 -3.43
CA LEU A 101 3.08 -0.26 -4.56
C LEU A 101 1.64 -0.36 -4.06
N LYS A 102 0.86 0.72 -4.22
CA LYS A 102 -0.59 0.56 -4.17
C LYS A 102 -0.94 -0.26 -5.42
N PRO A 103 -1.65 -1.40 -5.32
CA PRO A 103 -2.35 -1.92 -6.47
C PRO A 103 -3.42 -0.87 -6.78
N TYR A 104 -3.08 0.09 -7.63
CA TYR A 104 -4.08 0.97 -8.22
C TYR A 104 -4.98 0.06 -9.04
N GLN A 105 -6.28 0.11 -8.70
CA GLN A 105 -7.37 -0.79 -9.09
C GLN A 105 -6.98 -1.88 -10.11
N GLN A 106 -6.76 -3.10 -9.61
CA GLN A 106 -6.52 -4.25 -10.47
C GLN A 106 -7.83 -4.61 -11.19
N ASP A 107 -7.86 -4.38 -12.50
CA ASP A 107 -8.63 -5.18 -13.46
C ASP A 107 -7.78 -6.36 -14.00
N SER A 108 -6.81 -6.82 -13.20
CA SER A 108 -6.08 -8.04 -13.51
C SER A 108 -6.97 -9.24 -13.22
N VAL A 109 -7.43 -9.90 -14.28
CA VAL A 109 -8.38 -11.04 -14.29
C VAL A 109 -7.84 -12.32 -13.61
N ALA A 110 -6.60 -12.31 -13.12
CA ALA A 110 -6.14 -13.27 -12.13
C ALA A 110 -6.56 -12.76 -10.75
N HIS A 111 -7.74 -13.18 -10.29
CA HIS A 111 -8.09 -13.11 -8.88
C HIS A 111 -6.97 -13.81 -8.10
N SER A 112 -6.08 -13.05 -7.44
CA SER A 112 -5.30 -13.64 -6.38
C SER A 112 -6.31 -14.26 -5.43
N VAL A 113 -6.17 -15.55 -5.14
CA VAL A 113 -7.14 -16.30 -4.31
C VAL A 113 -7.32 -15.63 -2.94
N SER A 114 -6.38 -14.75 -2.53
CA SER A 114 -6.62 -13.75 -1.50
C SER A 114 -5.79 -12.46 -1.65
N HIS A 115 -6.44 -11.34 -2.00
CA HIS A 115 -5.83 -10.00 -1.95
C HIS A 115 -5.34 -9.60 -0.55
N LYS A 116 -5.81 -10.29 0.50
CA LYS A 116 -5.35 -10.07 1.88
C LYS A 116 -3.94 -10.60 2.11
N LEU A 117 -3.52 -11.64 1.38
CA LEU A 117 -2.23 -12.31 1.55
C LEU A 117 -1.21 -11.93 0.47
N SER A 118 -1.60 -11.17 -0.56
CA SER A 118 -0.67 -10.70 -1.58
C SER A 118 0.42 -9.79 -0.99
N PRO A 119 1.67 -9.89 -1.45
CA PRO A 119 2.75 -9.03 -0.99
C PRO A 119 2.42 -7.56 -1.29
N ARG A 120 2.47 -6.73 -0.24
CA ARG A 120 2.18 -5.29 -0.31
C ARG A 120 3.40 -4.44 -0.68
N TYR A 121 4.58 -5.03 -0.59
CA TYR A 121 5.88 -4.40 -0.77
C TYR A 121 6.65 -5.21 -1.80
N PHE A 122 7.26 -4.51 -2.75
CA PHE A 122 7.96 -5.09 -3.90
C PHE A 122 9.41 -4.64 -3.93
N GLY A 123 10.25 -5.42 -4.60
CA GLY A 123 11.69 -5.22 -4.64
C GLY A 123 12.42 -6.34 -3.93
N PRO A 124 13.70 -6.17 -3.60
CA PRO A 124 14.26 -4.89 -3.16
C PRO A 124 14.95 -4.09 -4.26
N PHE A 125 14.88 -2.77 -4.11
CA PHE A 125 15.49 -1.79 -5.02
C PHE A 125 16.56 -1.01 -4.28
N GLN A 126 17.62 -0.65 -5.00
CA GLN A 126 18.71 0.14 -4.44
C GLN A 126 18.39 1.64 -4.49
N VAL A 127 18.61 2.34 -3.39
CA VAL A 127 18.57 3.81 -3.34
C VAL A 127 19.72 4.36 -4.19
N ILE A 128 19.40 5.11 -5.24
CA ILE A 128 20.39 5.81 -6.06
C ILE A 128 20.69 7.18 -5.45
N GLU A 129 19.64 7.90 -5.06
CA GLU A 129 19.75 9.31 -4.76
C GLU A 129 18.72 9.72 -3.69
N LYS A 130 19.15 10.60 -2.80
CA LYS A 130 18.30 11.24 -1.80
C LYS A 130 17.90 12.63 -2.32
N ILE A 131 16.69 12.75 -2.84
CA ILE A 131 16.16 14.00 -3.43
C ILE A 131 15.82 15.01 -2.33
N GLY A 132 15.45 14.54 -1.14
CA GLY A 132 15.19 15.39 0.01
C GLY A 132 15.13 14.60 1.31
N SER A 133 14.61 15.22 2.37
CA SER A 133 14.45 14.57 3.68
C SER A 133 13.50 13.37 3.62
N VAL A 134 12.49 13.44 2.76
CA VAL A 134 11.39 12.47 2.69
C VAL A 134 11.23 11.76 1.35
N ALA A 135 12.00 12.13 0.32
CA ALA A 135 11.87 11.58 -1.03
C ALA A 135 13.20 10.99 -1.51
N TYR A 136 13.12 9.77 -2.05
CA TYR A 136 14.28 9.00 -2.46
C TYR A 136 14.03 8.43 -3.86
N LYS A 137 15.09 8.38 -4.66
CA LYS A 137 15.09 7.82 -6.01
C LYS A 137 15.76 6.45 -6.00
N PHE A 138 15.18 5.49 -6.71
CA PHE A 138 15.67 4.11 -6.75
C PHE A 138 16.06 3.68 -8.15
N LYS A 139 16.91 2.66 -8.20
CA LYS A 139 17.20 1.93 -9.43
C LYS A 139 16.03 0.99 -9.72
N LEU A 140 15.13 1.44 -10.57
CA LEU A 140 14.11 0.59 -11.13
C LEU A 140 14.67 -0.15 -12.36
N PRO A 141 14.21 -1.37 -12.65
CA PRO A 141 14.56 -2.08 -13.88
C PRO A 141 14.21 -1.26 -15.13
N GLU A 142 14.99 -1.47 -16.18
CA GLU A 142 14.75 -0.84 -17.48
C GLU A 142 13.34 -1.22 -17.99
N GLY A 143 12.59 -0.23 -18.49
CA GLY A 143 11.20 -0.41 -18.91
C GLY A 143 10.15 -0.27 -17.80
N SER A 144 10.55 0.02 -16.55
CA SER A 144 9.59 0.33 -15.49
C SER A 144 8.83 1.63 -15.80
N LYS A 145 7.49 1.54 -15.81
CA LYS A 145 6.59 2.68 -16.07
C LYS A 145 6.24 3.48 -14.81
N ILE A 146 6.75 3.08 -13.65
CA ILE A 146 6.52 3.77 -12.39
C ILE A 146 7.60 4.83 -12.18
N HIS A 147 7.21 5.98 -11.66
CA HIS A 147 8.18 7.01 -11.25
C HIS A 147 9.19 6.44 -10.25
N ALA A 148 10.48 6.68 -10.49
CA ALA A 148 11.56 6.17 -9.65
C ALA A 148 11.67 6.85 -8.28
N VAL A 149 10.84 7.87 -8.00
CA VAL A 149 10.90 8.69 -6.79
C VAL A 149 9.71 8.37 -5.89
N PHE A 150 9.99 7.95 -4.66
CA PHE A 150 8.96 7.65 -3.67
C PHE A 150 9.20 8.36 -2.35
N HIS A 151 8.10 8.64 -1.68
CA HIS A 151 8.12 9.16 -0.31
C HIS A 151 8.50 8.05 0.68
N ILE A 152 9.27 8.38 1.71
CA ILE A 152 9.82 7.43 2.70
C ILE A 152 8.77 6.61 3.47
N SER A 153 7.54 7.10 3.54
CA SER A 153 6.42 6.37 4.13
C SER A 153 6.01 5.13 3.32
N MET A 154 6.34 5.08 2.03
CA MET A 154 6.08 3.94 1.15
C MET A 154 7.23 2.93 1.17
N LEU A 155 8.28 3.17 1.97
CA LEU A 155 9.50 2.37 1.93
C LEU A 155 9.67 1.54 3.20
N LYS A 156 10.26 0.36 3.02
CA LYS A 156 10.79 -0.46 4.11
C LYS A 156 12.24 -0.83 3.80
N LYS A 157 13.15 -0.52 4.73
CA LYS A 157 14.56 -0.93 4.61
C LYS A 157 14.66 -2.47 4.59
N HIS A 158 15.43 -2.99 3.66
CA HIS A 158 15.78 -4.41 3.58
C HIS A 158 16.73 -4.78 4.72
N VAL A 159 16.48 -5.92 5.38
CA VAL A 159 17.34 -6.44 6.44
C VAL A 159 17.84 -7.82 6.01
N GLY A 160 19.16 -7.98 5.86
CA GLY A 160 19.79 -9.22 5.40
C GLY A 160 20.95 -8.98 4.41
N ASN A 161 21.82 -9.97 4.24
CA ASN A 161 22.98 -9.91 3.35
C ASN A 161 22.58 -10.21 1.91
N HIS A 162 22.68 -9.18 1.06
CA HIS A 162 22.39 -9.15 -0.38
C HIS A 162 21.00 -9.67 -0.79
N PRO A 163 20.22 -8.87 -1.51
CA PRO A 163 18.99 -9.41 -2.04
C PRO A 163 19.24 -10.37 -3.18
N VAL A 164 18.52 -11.49 -3.17
CA VAL A 164 18.33 -12.29 -4.37
C VAL A 164 17.73 -11.35 -5.42
N GLU A 165 18.45 -11.08 -6.52
CA GLU A 165 17.90 -10.39 -7.68
C GLU A 165 16.70 -11.20 -8.16
N VAL A 166 15.51 -10.82 -7.73
CA VAL A 166 14.28 -11.36 -8.31
C VAL A 166 14.24 -10.78 -9.71
N SER A 167 14.63 -11.60 -10.70
CA SER A 167 14.53 -11.29 -12.12
C SER A 167 13.14 -10.75 -12.38
N PHE A 168 13.02 -9.44 -12.62
CA PHE A 168 11.75 -8.75 -12.74
C PHE A 168 11.07 -9.21 -14.04
N PRO A 169 9.98 -9.98 -14.02
CA PRO A 169 9.28 -10.31 -15.24
C PRO A 169 8.30 -9.18 -15.52
N SER A 170 8.74 -8.13 -16.24
CA SER A 170 7.91 -7.08 -16.87
C SER A 170 6.54 -6.91 -16.22
N MET A 171 6.54 -6.55 -14.94
CA MET A 171 5.42 -6.83 -14.06
C MET A 171 4.23 -5.91 -14.32
N LEU A 172 4.33 -4.90 -15.17
CA LEU A 172 3.38 -3.81 -15.22
C LEU A 172 2.87 -3.61 -16.65
N ASN A 173 1.54 -3.65 -16.85
CA ASN A 173 0.94 -3.21 -18.12
C ASN A 173 1.03 -1.68 -18.27
N ASP A 174 0.54 -1.17 -19.41
CA ASP A 174 0.48 0.25 -19.76
C ASP A 174 -0.24 1.13 -18.72
N HIS A 175 -0.99 0.50 -17.81
CA HIS A 175 -1.73 1.14 -16.72
C HIS A 175 -1.05 1.01 -15.34
N GLY A 176 0.17 0.46 -15.27
CA GLY A 176 0.89 0.31 -14.01
C GLY A 176 0.33 -0.77 -13.07
N GLN A 177 -0.41 -1.75 -13.60
CA GLN A 177 -0.95 -2.87 -12.82
C GLN A 177 -0.05 -4.09 -12.90
N VAL A 178 0.08 -4.83 -11.79
CA VAL A 178 0.85 -6.07 -11.76
C VAL A 178 0.21 -7.13 -12.67
N VAL A 179 0.81 -7.43 -13.82
CA VAL A 179 0.37 -8.50 -14.74
C VAL A 179 1.15 -9.77 -14.44
N LEU A 180 0.48 -10.73 -13.81
CA LEU A 180 1.00 -12.05 -13.60
C LEU A 180 0.85 -12.86 -14.89
N LYS A 181 1.96 -13.35 -15.45
CA LYS A 181 1.94 -14.26 -16.60
C LYS A 181 2.18 -15.70 -16.11
N PRO A 182 1.40 -16.69 -16.58
CA PRO A 182 1.69 -18.09 -16.31
C PRO A 182 2.98 -18.50 -17.05
N ILE A 183 3.91 -19.14 -16.35
CA ILE A 183 5.15 -19.67 -16.92
C ILE A 183 5.07 -21.18 -17.11
N ALA A 184 4.53 -21.91 -16.14
CA ALA A 184 4.48 -23.36 -16.18
C ALA A 184 3.22 -23.91 -15.49
N ILE A 185 2.80 -25.10 -15.94
CA ILE A 185 1.83 -25.94 -15.23
C ILE A 185 2.65 -26.92 -14.40
N LEU A 186 2.53 -26.85 -13.07
CA LEU A 186 3.23 -27.74 -12.15
C LEU A 186 2.43 -29.01 -11.87
N ASP A 187 1.10 -28.92 -11.88
CA ASP A 187 0.22 -30.04 -11.56
C ASP A 187 -1.19 -29.85 -12.13
N ARG A 188 -1.98 -30.93 -12.15
CA ARG A 188 -3.37 -30.97 -12.63
C ARG A 188 -4.25 -31.74 -11.64
N TRP A 189 -5.38 -31.15 -11.28
CA TRP A 189 -6.34 -31.77 -10.38
C TRP A 189 -7.77 -31.72 -10.91
N LEU A 190 -8.45 -32.86 -10.90
CA LEU A 190 -9.86 -33.01 -11.22
C LEU A 190 -10.72 -32.90 -9.96
N ILE A 191 -11.60 -31.90 -9.92
CA ILE A 191 -12.50 -31.66 -8.79
C ILE A 191 -13.94 -31.86 -9.26
N LYS A 192 -14.71 -32.69 -8.54
CA LYS A 192 -16.13 -32.87 -8.78
C LYS A 192 -16.93 -31.86 -7.97
N LYS A 193 -17.51 -30.85 -8.63
CA LYS A 193 -18.40 -29.85 -7.99
C LYS A 193 -19.80 -29.93 -8.60
N LYS A 194 -20.82 -30.10 -7.76
CA LYS A 194 -22.26 -30.02 -8.10
C LYS A 194 -22.59 -30.57 -9.49
N ASN A 195 -22.21 -31.84 -9.72
CA ASN A 195 -22.46 -32.61 -10.93
C ASN A 195 -21.64 -32.28 -12.20
N ARG A 196 -20.55 -31.51 -12.08
CA ARG A 196 -19.57 -31.30 -13.17
C ARG A 196 -18.16 -31.65 -12.71
N ILE A 197 -17.36 -32.20 -13.63
CA ILE A 197 -15.92 -32.37 -13.46
C ILE A 197 -15.29 -31.04 -13.88
N GLN A 198 -14.59 -30.39 -12.96
CA GLN A 198 -13.80 -29.20 -13.24
C GLN A 198 -12.32 -29.56 -13.16
N VAL A 199 -11.57 -29.13 -14.17
CA VAL A 199 -10.12 -29.27 -14.21
C VAL A 199 -9.49 -28.01 -13.62
N GLN A 200 -8.63 -28.18 -12.62
CA GLN A 200 -7.76 -27.14 -12.12
C GLN A 200 -6.30 -27.43 -12.48
N LEU A 201 -5.55 -26.38 -12.77
CA LEU A 201 -4.12 -26.42 -13.06
C LEU A 201 -3.39 -25.68 -11.94
N LEU A 202 -2.31 -26.26 -11.43
CA LEU A 202 -1.40 -25.57 -10.54
C LEU A 202 -0.43 -24.75 -11.39
N ILE A 203 -0.58 -23.43 -11.35
CA ILE A 203 0.15 -22.51 -12.23
C ILE A 203 1.30 -21.86 -11.47
N GLN A 204 2.50 -21.99 -12.03
CA GLN A 204 3.64 -21.17 -11.65
C GLN A 204 3.53 -19.82 -12.35
N TRP A 205 3.54 -18.74 -11.56
CA TRP A 205 3.49 -17.38 -12.05
C TRP A 205 4.88 -16.80 -12.26
N SER A 206 4.98 -15.81 -13.13
CA SER A 206 6.26 -15.20 -13.46
C SER A 206 7.00 -14.59 -12.29
N ASN A 207 6.27 -14.10 -11.28
CA ASN A 207 6.84 -13.43 -10.11
C ASN A 207 6.88 -14.28 -8.85
N ALA A 208 6.52 -15.55 -8.97
CA ALA A 208 6.31 -16.45 -7.86
C ALA A 208 7.25 -17.63 -8.02
N SER A 209 7.81 -18.09 -6.90
CA SER A 209 8.55 -19.35 -6.90
C SER A 209 7.58 -20.52 -7.11
N LYS A 210 8.10 -21.74 -7.31
CA LYS A 210 7.26 -22.92 -7.50
C LYS A 210 6.37 -23.19 -6.29
N GLU A 211 6.85 -22.81 -5.11
CA GLU A 211 6.16 -22.95 -3.82
C GLU A 211 4.94 -22.03 -3.69
N ASP A 212 4.95 -20.90 -4.40
CA ASP A 212 3.87 -19.90 -4.42
C ASP A 212 2.88 -20.12 -5.57
N ALA A 213 2.94 -21.27 -6.25
CA ALA A 213 2.02 -21.61 -7.33
C ALA A 213 0.56 -21.73 -6.85
N THR A 214 -0.39 -21.37 -7.71
CA THR A 214 -1.81 -21.35 -7.34
C THR A 214 -2.68 -22.20 -8.27
N TRP A 215 -3.70 -22.85 -7.70
CA TRP A 215 -4.71 -23.58 -8.46
C TRP A 215 -5.66 -22.64 -9.21
N MET A 216 -5.72 -22.80 -10.53
CA MET A 216 -6.56 -22.02 -11.46
C MET A 216 -7.47 -22.96 -12.25
N ASN A 217 -8.73 -22.55 -12.49
CA ASN A 217 -9.62 -23.32 -13.36
C ASN A 217 -9.17 -23.21 -14.83
N VAL A 218 -9.17 -24.33 -15.56
CA VAL A 218 -8.80 -24.38 -16.99
C VAL A 218 -9.61 -23.42 -17.85
N GLU A 219 -10.91 -23.27 -17.59
CA GLU A 219 -11.80 -22.39 -18.34
C GLU A 219 -11.39 -20.92 -18.16
N VAL A 220 -11.05 -20.53 -16.92
CA VAL A 220 -10.55 -19.18 -16.59
C VAL A 220 -9.19 -18.94 -17.24
N MET A 221 -8.31 -19.95 -17.24
CA MET A 221 -7.02 -19.86 -17.92
C MET A 221 -7.17 -19.70 -19.44
N ARG A 222 -8.10 -20.42 -20.08
CA ARG A 222 -8.40 -20.27 -21.51
C ARG A 222 -8.92 -18.89 -21.86
N GLN A 223 -9.78 -18.32 -21.02
CA GLN A 223 -10.35 -16.99 -21.26
C GLN A 223 -9.29 -15.88 -21.13
N ASN A 224 -8.44 -15.97 -20.11
CA ASN A 224 -7.53 -14.88 -19.72
C ASN A 224 -6.12 -14.99 -20.32
N PHE A 225 -5.68 -16.21 -20.67
CA PHE A 225 -4.33 -16.49 -21.16
C PHE A 225 -4.38 -17.33 -22.44
N GLN A 226 -5.04 -16.81 -23.48
CA GLN A 226 -5.27 -17.49 -24.75
C GLN A 226 -3.98 -17.95 -25.45
N GLN A 227 -2.86 -17.27 -25.21
CA GLN A 227 -1.55 -17.60 -25.79
C GLN A 227 -0.76 -18.67 -25.01
N PHE A 228 -1.21 -19.04 -23.81
CA PHE A 228 -0.50 -20.01 -22.97
C PHE A 228 -0.94 -21.45 -23.31
N ASN A 229 0.03 -22.33 -23.61
CA ASN A 229 -0.28 -23.71 -23.97
C ASN A 229 -0.70 -24.51 -22.73
N LEU A 230 -1.99 -24.83 -22.63
CA LEU A 230 -2.56 -25.58 -21.51
C LEU A 230 -2.38 -27.09 -21.59
N ASN A 231 -1.87 -27.59 -22.72
CA ASN A 231 -1.68 -29.02 -22.99
C ASN A 231 -0.24 -29.49 -22.74
N ALA A 232 0.66 -28.58 -22.33
CA ALA A 232 2.05 -28.90 -21.97
C ALA A 232 2.13 -29.86 -20.77
#